data_AF-A0A2T6ZP28-F1
#
_entry.id   AF-A0A2T6ZP28-F1
#
_cell.length_a   1.000
_cell.length_b   1.000
_cell.length_c   1.000
_cell.angle_alpha   90.00
_cell.angle_beta   90.00
_cell.angle_gamma   90.00
#
_symmetry.space_group_name_H-M   'P 1'
#
loop_
_entity.id
_entity.type
_entity.pdbx_description
1 polymer ?
#
loop_
_entity_poly.entity_id
_entity_poly.type
_entity_poly.pdbx_seq_one_letter_code
_entity_poly.pdbx_strand_id
1 'polypeptide(L)'
;MGGGNVTEGRMTFEGGMSTEGRMNTHEGITTEDKMTAEGRITSYGRIISKGIITTTGRMTFEGGMSTEGRMNTHEGITTEDKMTAEGRIMSYGRIISKGIITTTGRMTFEGGMSTEGGMSTEGRMNTHEGITTEDKMTAEGRITSYGRIISKGIITTTGRMTTWGSTTT
;
A
#
# COMPACT_ATOMS: atom_id res chain seq x y z
N MET A 1 -17.19 -23.55 -0.12
CA MET A 1 -15.95 -24.28 -0.45
C MET A 1 -14.92 -23.25 -0.87
N GLY A 2 -14.08 -22.77 0.05
CA GLY A 2 -13.03 -21.80 -0.26
C GLY A 2 -11.72 -22.53 -0.46
N GLY A 3 -11.50 -23.08 -1.66
CA GLY A 3 -10.22 -23.68 -2.02
C GLY A 3 -9.15 -22.59 -2.09
N GLY A 4 -8.06 -22.76 -1.37
CA GLY A 4 -6.91 -21.87 -1.51
C GLY A 4 -6.21 -22.18 -2.83
N ASN A 5 -6.11 -21.21 -3.74
CA ASN A 5 -5.31 -21.35 -4.94
C ASN A 5 -3.84 -21.11 -4.56
N VAL A 6 -3.03 -22.17 -4.63
CA VAL A 6 -1.58 -22.09 -4.44
C VAL A 6 -0.91 -22.27 -5.80
N THR A 7 -0.11 -21.30 -6.21
CA THR A 7 0.64 -21.36 -7.46
C THR A 7 2.12 -21.25 -7.17
N GLU A 8 2.89 -22.23 -7.64
CA GLU A 8 4.36 -22.28 -7.48
C GLU A 8 5.10 -21.29 -8.40
N GLY A 9 4.51 -20.96 -9.56
CA GLY A 9 5.11 -20.05 -10.54
C GLY A 9 4.55 -18.63 -10.51
N ARG A 10 5.15 -17.75 -11.32
CA ARG A 10 4.64 -16.40 -11.57
C ARG A 10 3.28 -16.47 -12.25
N MET A 11 2.33 -15.69 -11.74
CA MET A 11 1.03 -15.53 -12.39
C MET A 11 0.97 -14.22 -13.17
N THR A 12 0.65 -14.28 -14.46
CA THR A 12 0.51 -13.10 -15.32
C THR A 12 -0.88 -13.07 -15.95
N PHE A 13 -1.58 -11.94 -15.84
CA PHE A 13 -2.91 -11.73 -16.40
C PHE A 13 -2.91 -10.48 -17.27
N GLU A 14 -3.02 -10.68 -18.58
CA GLU A 14 -3.15 -9.59 -19.55
C GLU A 14 -4.55 -8.96 -19.51
N GLY A 15 -5.55 -9.70 -19.03
CA GLY A 15 -6.90 -9.21 -18.74
C GLY A 15 -7.21 -9.15 -17.25
N GLY A 16 -8.49 -9.03 -16.92
CA GLY A 16 -8.96 -9.04 -15.54
C GLY A 16 -8.80 -10.41 -14.85
N MET A 17 -8.46 -10.38 -13.57
CA MET A 17 -8.47 -11.52 -12.64
C MET A 17 -9.53 -11.29 -11.55
N SER A 18 -10.24 -12.35 -11.19
CA SER A 18 -11.04 -12.41 -9.97
C SER A 18 -10.70 -13.67 -9.17
N THR A 19 -10.56 -13.55 -7.85
CA THR A 19 -10.36 -14.68 -6.95
C THR A 19 -11.21 -14.53 -5.69
N GLU A 20 -11.66 -15.66 -5.16
CA GLU A 20 -12.32 -15.76 -3.86
C GLU A 20 -11.53 -16.69 -2.94
N GLY A 21 -11.58 -16.45 -1.63
CA GLY A 21 -10.90 -17.28 -0.64
C GLY A 21 -9.44 -16.91 -0.41
N ARG A 22 -8.53 -17.88 -0.50
CA ARG A 22 -7.08 -17.65 -0.28
C ARG A 22 -6.32 -17.81 -1.59
N MET A 23 -5.42 -16.89 -1.87
CA MET A 23 -4.48 -16.96 -2.99
C MET A 23 -3.07 -16.87 -2.46
N ASN A 24 -2.22 -17.85 -2.79
CA ASN A 24 -0.81 -17.88 -2.43
C ASN A 24 0.05 -18.03 -3.69
N THR A 25 1.10 -17.21 -3.83
CA THR A 25 2.07 -17.31 -4.95
C THR A 25 3.51 -17.21 -4.49
N HIS A 26 4.40 -18.04 -5.02
CA HIS A 26 5.83 -17.97 -4.70
C HIS A 26 6.59 -16.92 -5.53
N GLU A 27 6.39 -16.84 -6.85
CA GLU A 27 7.21 -15.96 -7.70
C GLU A 27 6.61 -14.57 -7.99
N GLY A 28 5.35 -14.34 -7.62
CA GLY A 28 4.67 -13.05 -7.75
C GLY A 28 3.47 -13.04 -8.70
N ILE A 29 2.85 -11.87 -8.81
CA ILE A 29 1.66 -11.64 -9.64
C ILE A 29 1.89 -10.39 -10.50
N THR A 30 1.52 -10.48 -11.77
CA THR A 30 1.49 -9.35 -12.71
C THR A 30 0.12 -9.24 -13.35
N THR A 31 -0.49 -8.05 -13.34
CA THR A 31 -1.79 -7.79 -14.00
C THR A 31 -1.76 -6.43 -14.72
N GLU A 32 -2.39 -6.35 -15.90
CA GLU A 32 -2.41 -5.13 -16.74
C GLU A 32 -3.81 -4.48 -16.85
N ASP A 33 -4.84 -5.01 -16.20
CA ASP A 33 -6.19 -4.44 -16.21
C ASP A 33 -6.85 -4.42 -14.81
N LYS A 34 -7.69 -5.39 -14.46
CA LYS A 34 -8.41 -5.40 -13.18
C LYS A 34 -8.09 -6.64 -12.34
N MET A 35 -7.64 -6.45 -11.11
CA MET A 35 -7.56 -7.51 -10.10
C MET A 35 -8.64 -7.29 -9.05
N THR A 36 -9.52 -8.27 -8.88
CA THR A 36 -10.48 -8.32 -7.78
C THR A 36 -10.19 -9.53 -6.91
N ALA A 37 -10.14 -9.34 -5.59
CA ALA A 37 -9.93 -10.44 -4.67
C ALA A 37 -10.81 -10.30 -3.43
N GLU A 38 -11.59 -11.34 -3.16
CA GLU A 38 -12.35 -11.48 -1.92
C GLU A 38 -11.65 -12.50 -1.03
N GLY A 39 -11.14 -12.05 0.12
CA GLY A 39 -10.30 -12.87 1.00
C GLY A 39 -8.80 -12.53 0.92
N ARG A 40 -7.94 -13.49 1.28
CA ARG A 40 -6.53 -13.23 1.56
C ARG A 40 -5.65 -13.48 0.35
N ILE A 41 -4.84 -12.49 -0.03
CA ILE A 41 -3.73 -12.66 -0.97
C ILE A 41 -2.43 -12.73 -0.19
N THR A 42 -1.59 -13.72 -0.48
CA THR A 42 -0.21 -13.79 0.02
C THR A 42 0.73 -14.06 -1.16
N SER A 43 1.77 -13.25 -1.30
CA SER A 43 2.80 -13.45 -2.33
C SER A 43 4.18 -13.34 -1.74
N TYR A 44 5.01 -14.36 -1.98
CA TYR A 44 6.43 -14.32 -1.63
C TYR A 44 7.23 -13.48 -2.64
N GLY A 45 6.80 -13.48 -3.91
CA GLY A 45 7.35 -12.64 -4.95
C GLY A 45 6.67 -11.27 -5.05
N ARG A 46 7.12 -10.46 -6.01
CA ARG A 46 6.59 -9.11 -6.25
C ARG A 46 5.17 -9.12 -6.79
N ILE A 47 4.39 -8.12 -6.40
CA ILE A 47 3.12 -7.79 -7.04
C ILE A 47 3.32 -6.57 -7.92
N ILE A 48 2.99 -6.69 -9.20
CA ILE A 48 3.01 -5.59 -10.16
C ILE A 48 1.61 -5.50 -10.76
N SER A 49 1.00 -4.32 -10.69
CA SER A 49 -0.29 -4.09 -11.30
C SER A 49 -0.32 -2.77 -12.05
N LYS A 50 -0.82 -2.81 -13.28
CA LYS A 50 -1.32 -1.63 -13.98
C LYS A 50 -2.84 -1.76 -14.08
N GLY A 51 -3.57 -0.70 -13.78
CA GLY A 51 -5.03 -0.66 -13.81
C GLY A 51 -5.67 -0.59 -12.42
N ILE A 52 -6.65 -1.46 -12.13
CA ILE A 52 -7.48 -1.38 -10.91
C ILE A 52 -7.32 -2.62 -10.03
N ILE A 53 -6.84 -2.43 -8.80
CA ILE A 53 -6.90 -3.44 -7.73
C ILE A 53 -8.06 -3.13 -6.79
N THR A 54 -8.91 -4.11 -6.53
CA THR A 54 -9.92 -4.06 -5.48
C THR A 54 -9.83 -5.31 -4.61
N THR A 55 -9.61 -5.13 -3.31
CA THR A 55 -9.49 -6.25 -2.37
C THR A 55 -10.38 -6.06 -1.14
N THR A 56 -11.21 -7.06 -0.86
CA THR A 56 -12.04 -7.21 0.35
C THR A 56 -11.45 -8.29 1.26
N GLY A 57 -10.20 -8.06 1.67
CA GLY A 57 -9.44 -8.92 2.55
C GLY A 57 -8.00 -8.44 2.71
N ARG A 58 -7.19 -9.20 3.45
CA ARG A 58 -5.79 -8.83 3.71
C ARG A 58 -4.88 -9.18 2.54
N MET A 59 -3.94 -8.29 2.30
CA MET A 59 -2.83 -8.52 1.38
C MET A 59 -1.51 -8.59 2.15
N THR A 60 -0.71 -9.63 1.90
CA THR A 60 0.61 -9.80 2.52
C THR A 60 1.64 -10.15 1.45
N PHE A 61 2.72 -9.38 1.38
CA PHE A 61 3.74 -9.54 0.36
C PHE A 61 5.13 -9.57 0.99
N GLU A 62 5.92 -10.62 0.73
CA GLU A 62 7.33 -10.59 1.13
C GLU A 62 8.14 -9.81 0.10
N GLY A 63 7.87 -10.02 -1.18
CA GLY A 63 8.34 -9.14 -2.24
C GLY A 63 7.64 -7.78 -2.22
N GLY A 64 8.26 -6.80 -2.89
CA GLY A 64 7.67 -5.46 -3.00
C GLY A 64 6.37 -5.43 -3.80
N MET A 65 5.62 -4.34 -3.62
CA MET A 65 4.39 -4.03 -4.35
C MET A 65 4.60 -2.81 -5.23
N SER A 66 4.23 -2.90 -6.52
CA SER A 66 4.22 -1.76 -7.44
C SER A 66 2.85 -1.67 -8.10
N THR A 67 2.19 -0.53 -7.99
CA THR A 67 0.87 -0.32 -8.60
C THR A 67 0.78 0.99 -9.35
N GLU A 68 0.34 0.93 -10.60
CA GLU A 68 0.00 2.07 -11.44
C GLU A 68 -1.52 2.06 -11.68
N GLY A 69 -2.21 3.15 -11.34
CA GLY A 69 -3.65 3.29 -11.53
C GLY A 69 -4.41 3.45 -10.21
N ARG A 70 -5.38 2.56 -9.93
CA ARG A 70 -6.23 2.67 -8.73
C ARG A 70 -6.16 1.42 -7.86
N MET A 71 -6.00 1.61 -6.56
CA MET A 71 -6.14 0.54 -5.57
C MET A 71 -7.20 0.91 -4.53
N ASN A 72 -8.09 -0.04 -4.22
CA ASN A 72 -8.98 0.06 -3.07
C ASN A 72 -8.85 -1.21 -2.22
N THR A 73 -8.55 -1.06 -0.93
CA THR A 73 -8.35 -2.19 -0.01
C THR A 73 -9.13 -1.99 1.28
N HIS A 74 -9.74 -3.06 1.80
CA HIS A 74 -10.60 -2.96 2.98
C HIS A 74 -9.92 -3.36 4.29
N GLU A 75 -9.20 -4.48 4.34
CA GLU A 75 -8.65 -4.98 5.63
C GLU A 75 -7.20 -4.57 5.90
N GLY A 76 -6.45 -4.20 4.86
CA GLY A 76 -5.08 -3.68 4.99
C GLY A 76 -4.04 -4.40 4.13
N ILE A 77 -2.83 -3.85 4.15
CA ILE A 77 -1.71 -4.29 3.33
C ILE A 77 -0.48 -4.42 4.23
N THR A 78 0.25 -5.51 4.08
CA THR A 78 1.57 -5.71 4.69
C THR A 78 2.57 -6.07 3.62
N THR A 79 3.71 -5.37 3.57
CA THR A 79 4.84 -5.68 2.71
C THR A 79 6.14 -5.74 3.51
N GLU A 80 7.02 -6.69 3.18
CA GLU A 80 8.35 -6.78 3.80
C GLU A 80 9.39 -5.95 3.02
N ASP A 81 9.18 -5.74 1.73
CA ASP A 81 10.03 -4.89 0.86
C ASP A 81 9.28 -3.58 0.49
N LYS A 82 9.73 -2.89 -0.55
CA LYS A 82 9.20 -1.60 -1.01
C LYS A 82 7.74 -1.65 -1.44
N MET A 83 7.01 -0.59 -1.14
CA MET A 83 5.71 -0.29 -1.75
C MET A 83 5.82 0.96 -2.60
N THR A 84 5.55 0.83 -3.90
CA THR A 84 5.46 1.95 -4.84
C THR A 84 4.05 2.03 -5.38
N ALA A 85 3.45 3.22 -5.35
CA ALA A 85 2.13 3.46 -5.90
C ALA A 85 2.08 4.76 -6.71
N GLU A 86 1.60 4.66 -7.96
CA GLU A 86 1.32 5.78 -8.84
C GLU A 86 -0.18 5.83 -9.14
N GLY A 87 -0.83 6.96 -8.87
CA GLY A 87 -2.25 7.16 -9.12
C GLY A 87 -3.07 7.35 -7.83
N ARG A 88 -4.14 6.57 -7.64
CA ARG A 88 -5.07 6.73 -6.52
C ARG A 88 -5.15 5.48 -5.64
N ILE A 89 -4.80 5.62 -4.37
CA ILE A 89 -4.94 4.55 -3.39
C ILE A 89 -5.93 4.95 -2.31
N MET A 90 -6.83 4.03 -2.01
CA MET A 90 -7.74 4.08 -0.88
C MET A 90 -7.52 2.82 -0.03
N SER A 91 -7.25 2.97 1.26
CA SER A 91 -7.27 1.84 2.20
C SER A 91 -8.11 2.16 3.41
N TYR A 92 -9.03 1.26 3.74
CA TYR A 92 -9.77 1.33 5.01
C TYR A 92 -8.97 0.69 6.15
N GLY A 93 -8.12 -0.28 5.83
CA GLY A 93 -7.24 -0.95 6.78
C GLY A 93 -5.90 -0.24 6.95
N ARG A 94 -5.04 -0.84 7.78
CA ARG A 94 -3.68 -0.35 7.99
C ARG A 94 -2.78 -0.72 6.81
N ILE A 95 -1.82 0.15 6.52
CA ILE A 95 -0.70 -0.16 5.63
C ILE A 95 0.57 -0.26 6.45
N ILE A 96 1.25 -1.40 6.35
CA ILE A 96 2.49 -1.69 7.06
C ILE A 96 3.54 -2.10 6.04
N SER A 97 4.72 -1.49 6.11
CA SER A 97 5.85 -1.80 5.23
C SER A 97 7.13 -1.93 6.05
N LYS A 98 7.89 -3.02 5.95
CA LYS A 98 9.27 -3.01 6.49
C LYS A 98 10.25 -2.29 5.56
N GLY A 99 9.93 -2.23 4.26
CA GLY A 99 10.67 -1.44 3.29
C GLY A 99 10.18 0.00 3.16
N ILE A 100 10.67 0.69 2.13
CA ILE A 100 10.33 2.09 1.80
C ILE A 100 8.92 2.16 1.20
N ILE A 101 8.16 3.20 1.56
CA ILE A 101 6.90 3.56 0.89
C ILE A 101 7.14 4.77 -0.01
N THR A 102 6.85 4.65 -1.30
CA THR A 102 6.90 5.75 -2.28
C THR A 102 5.56 5.88 -2.98
N THR A 103 4.99 7.08 -2.99
CA THR A 103 3.66 7.30 -3.55
C THR A 103 3.61 8.57 -4.37
N THR A 104 3.09 8.50 -5.59
CA THR A 104 2.80 9.67 -6.44
C THR A 104 1.31 9.70 -6.77
N GLY A 105 0.64 10.82 -6.48
CA GLY A 105 -0.78 11.02 -6.75
C GLY A 105 -1.62 11.26 -5.50
N ARG A 106 -2.75 10.55 -5.36
CA ARG A 106 -3.70 10.73 -4.24
C ARG A 106 -3.83 9.48 -3.38
N MET A 107 -3.54 9.65 -2.10
CA MET A 107 -3.67 8.63 -1.08
C MET A 107 -4.72 9.04 -0.04
N THR A 108 -5.60 8.13 0.32
CA THR A 108 -6.48 8.26 1.48
C THR A 108 -6.46 6.97 2.28
N PHE A 109 -6.21 7.09 3.57
CA PHE A 109 -6.19 5.97 4.51
C PHE A 109 -7.07 6.27 5.71
N GLU A 110 -8.00 5.37 5.99
CA GLU A 110 -8.75 5.41 7.24
C GLU A 110 -7.89 4.79 8.36
N GLY A 111 -7.30 3.63 8.10
CA GLY A 111 -6.31 3.05 9.00
C GLY A 111 -4.97 3.79 9.02
N GLY A 112 -4.14 3.47 10.01
CA GLY A 112 -2.80 4.03 10.15
C GLY A 112 -1.81 3.50 9.10
N MET A 113 -0.81 4.32 8.80
CA MET A 113 0.32 3.93 7.95
C MET A 113 1.60 3.82 8.77
N SER A 114 2.32 2.71 8.63
CA SER A 114 3.57 2.46 9.33
C SER A 114 4.64 1.95 8.37
N THR A 115 5.86 2.49 8.46
CA THR A 115 7.02 1.93 7.75
C THR A 115 8.27 1.90 8.62
N GLU A 116 9.02 0.79 8.57
CA GLU A 116 10.37 0.71 9.16
C GLU A 116 11.43 1.39 8.27
N GLY A 117 11.09 1.67 7.01
CA GLY A 117 11.92 2.45 6.10
C GLY A 117 11.50 3.91 6.03
N GLY A 118 11.96 4.58 4.97
CA GLY A 118 11.54 5.92 4.65
C GLY A 118 10.18 5.97 3.97
N MET A 119 9.54 7.14 4.06
CA MET A 119 8.33 7.46 3.31
C MET A 119 8.59 8.64 2.39
N SER A 120 8.21 8.51 1.12
CA SER A 120 8.17 9.64 0.18
C SER A 120 6.79 9.75 -0.47
N THR A 121 6.23 10.95 -0.46
CA THR A 121 4.95 11.23 -1.09
C THR A 121 5.02 12.47 -1.98
N GLU A 122 4.62 12.31 -3.23
CA GLU A 122 4.34 13.40 -4.14
C GLU A 122 2.82 13.47 -4.41
N GLY A 123 2.20 14.64 -4.19
CA GLY A 123 0.77 14.86 -4.38
C GLY A 123 0.01 15.03 -3.07
N ARG A 124 -1.09 14.29 -2.87
CA ARG A 124 -1.98 14.45 -1.71
C ARG A 124 -2.11 13.18 -0.90
N MET A 125 -1.83 13.25 0.40
CA MET A 125 -2.12 12.19 1.37
C MET A 125 -3.11 12.68 2.42
N ASN A 126 -4.10 11.84 2.73
CA ASN A 126 -4.98 12.03 3.89
C ASN A 126 -4.96 10.75 4.74
N THR A 127 -4.73 10.87 6.05
CA THR A 127 -4.68 9.74 7.00
C THR A 127 -5.56 10.04 8.21
N HIS A 128 -6.37 9.07 8.66
CA HIS A 128 -7.20 9.26 9.85
C HIS A 128 -6.51 8.83 11.15
N GLU A 129 -5.92 7.63 11.22
CA GLU A 129 -5.25 7.16 12.44
C GLU A 129 -3.80 7.66 12.61
N GLY A 130 -3.16 8.13 11.54
CA GLY A 130 -1.82 8.73 11.58
C GLY A 130 -0.76 8.00 10.76
N ILE A 131 0.47 8.47 10.88
CA ILE A 131 1.64 7.99 10.13
C ILE A 131 2.80 7.75 11.10
N THR A 132 3.49 6.62 10.97
CA THR A 132 4.74 6.33 11.69
C THR A 132 5.82 5.88 10.72
N THR A 133 7.01 6.47 10.80
CA THR A 133 8.19 6.07 10.03
C THR A 133 9.41 5.94 10.94
N GLU A 134 10.22 4.91 10.76
CA GLU A 134 11.46 4.73 11.51
C GLU A 134 12.64 5.50 10.87
N ASP A 135 12.53 5.85 9.58
CA ASP A 135 13.48 6.71 8.87
C ASP A 135 12.79 8.01 8.41
N LYS A 136 13.39 8.74 7.47
CA LYS A 136 12.90 10.00 6.92
C LYS A 136 11.50 9.91 6.32
N MET A 137 10.77 11.00 6.47
CA MET A 137 9.52 11.28 5.76
C MET A 137 9.71 12.51 4.87
N THR A 138 9.53 12.35 3.56
CA THR A 138 9.55 13.44 2.59
C THR A 138 8.18 13.60 1.95
N ALA A 139 7.66 14.83 1.90
CA ALA A 139 6.38 15.10 1.28
C ALA A 139 6.42 16.35 0.39
N GLU A 140 6.18 16.15 -0.90
CA GLU A 140 5.99 17.18 -1.90
C GLU A 140 4.50 17.28 -2.22
N GLY A 141 3.85 18.33 -1.73
CA GLY A 141 2.39 18.50 -1.88
C GLY A 141 1.67 18.58 -0.54
N ARG A 142 0.47 17.99 -0.43
CA ARG A 142 -0.41 18.17 0.73
C ARG A 142 -0.53 16.91 1.58
N ILE A 143 -0.12 17.01 2.84
CA ILE A 143 -0.37 15.98 3.87
C ILE A 143 -1.44 16.50 4.83
N THR A 144 -2.45 15.68 5.08
CA THR A 144 -3.53 15.95 6.04
C THR A 144 -3.66 14.74 6.95
N SER A 145 -3.28 14.85 8.22
CA SER A 145 -3.39 13.75 9.18
C SER A 145 -4.31 14.12 10.34
N TYR A 146 -5.35 13.34 10.59
CA TYR A 146 -6.16 13.49 11.79
C TYR A 146 -5.52 12.83 13.02
N GLY A 147 -4.65 11.85 12.79
CA GLY A 147 -3.83 11.21 13.81
C GLY A 147 -2.44 11.82 13.94
N ARG A 148 -1.59 11.18 14.74
CA ARG A 148 -0.20 11.61 14.96
C ARG A 148 0.64 11.36 13.70
N ILE A 149 1.62 12.21 13.46
CA ILE A 149 2.71 11.96 12.52
C ILE A 149 3.97 11.77 13.36
N ILE A 150 4.59 10.60 13.27
CA ILE A 150 5.81 10.25 14.00
C ILE A 150 6.85 9.81 12.98
N SER A 151 8.01 10.44 12.99
CA SER A 151 9.22 9.95 12.33
C SER A 151 10.29 9.78 13.39
N LYS A 152 11.18 8.78 13.31
CA LYS A 152 12.45 8.80 14.08
C LYS A 152 13.61 9.42 13.30
N GLY A 153 13.38 9.71 12.02
CA GLY A 153 14.34 10.32 11.10
C GLY A 153 14.14 11.83 11.01
N ILE A 154 13.98 12.35 9.79
CA ILE A 154 13.69 13.76 9.52
C ILE A 154 12.36 13.85 8.77
N ILE A 155 11.53 14.84 9.12
CA ILE A 155 10.34 15.19 8.34
C ILE A 155 10.66 16.43 7.49
N THR A 156 10.61 16.27 6.16
CA THR A 156 10.78 17.36 5.19
C THR A 156 9.52 17.52 4.35
N THR A 157 8.96 18.74 4.33
CA THR A 157 7.77 19.07 3.54
C THR A 157 8.02 20.32 2.69
N THR A 158 7.87 20.20 1.37
CA THR A 158 7.90 21.35 0.45
C THR A 158 6.50 21.89 0.12
N GLY A 159 5.45 21.21 0.57
CA GLY A 159 4.08 21.69 0.47
C GLY A 159 3.39 21.86 1.84
N ARG A 160 2.07 21.72 1.88
CA ARG A 160 1.28 21.98 3.09
C ARG A 160 1.10 20.71 3.92
N MET A 161 1.57 20.73 5.16
CA MET A 161 1.21 19.76 6.19
C MET A 161 0.14 20.34 7.12
N THR A 162 -0.88 19.54 7.44
CA THR A 162 -1.88 19.87 8.46
C THR A 162 -2.12 18.62 9.29
N THR A 163 -1.94 18.74 10.61
CA THR A 163 -2.15 17.66 11.56
C THR A 163 -3.12 18.11 12.66
N TRP A 164 -4.04 17.24 13.07
CA TRP A 164 -4.85 17.42 14.29
C TRP A 164 -4.32 16.59 15.46
N GLY A 165 -3.39 15.67 15.22
CA GLY A 165 -2.58 15.04 16.25
C GLY A 165 -1.29 15.81 16.53
N SER A 166 -0.34 15.15 17.18
CA SER A 166 1.04 15.67 17.31
C SER A 166 1.86 15.35 16.07
N THR A 167 2.83 16.20 15.75
CA THR A 167 3.97 15.83 14.90
C THR A 167 5.20 15.63 15.80
N THR A 168 5.87 14.49 15.68
CA THR A 168 7.09 14.16 16.43
C THR A 168 8.13 13.66 15.46
N THR A 169 9.35 14.12 15.65
CA THR A 169 10.57 13.70 14.95
C THR A 169 11.57 13.25 16.00
#